data_AF-A0A7X7JW22-F1
#
_entry.id   AF-A0A7X7JW22-F1
#
_cell.length_a   1.000
_cell.length_b   1.000
_cell.length_c   1.000
_cell.angle_alpha   90.00
_cell.angle_beta   90.00
_cell.angle_gamma   90.00
#
_symmetry.space_group_name_H-M   'P 1'
#
loop_
_entity.id
_entity.type
_entity.pdbx_description
1 polymer ?
#
loop_
_entity_poly.entity_id
_entity_poly.type
_entity_poly.pdbx_seq_one_letter_code
_entity_poly.pdbx_strand_id
1 'polypeptide(L)'
;MTALATARRIAAQLRADPRTVGIVLLMPLVLLTLLYFVFVDVPVPQGARPVFDSVGPALLSVLPMTLMFIVTSVTMLRERSSGTLERLLTTPLSRWNLIASYAAVFGLLSIVQATLLGLTILGPMGVTVEGPTWLLLGVALLSGLTGMSFGL
;
A
#
# COMPACT_ATOMS: atom_id res chain seq x y z
N MET A 1 26.84 3.66 9.88
CA MET A 1 26.04 2.71 9.05
C MET A 1 25.37 3.50 7.94
N THR A 2 25.57 3.12 6.68
CA THR A 2 24.95 3.79 5.52
C THR A 2 23.46 3.45 5.44
N ALA A 3 22.65 4.32 4.82
CA ALA A 3 21.21 4.12 4.63
C ALA A 3 20.86 2.77 4.01
N LEU A 4 21.69 2.31 3.07
CA LEU A 4 21.50 1.04 2.38
C LEU A 4 21.58 -0.17 3.32
N ALA A 5 22.47 -0.14 4.32
CA ALA A 5 22.60 -1.22 5.29
C ALA A 5 21.38 -1.31 6.22
N THR A 6 20.85 -0.15 6.63
CA THR A 6 19.63 -0.06 7.45
C THR A 6 18.40 -0.49 6.64
N ALA A 7 18.26 -0.04 5.40
CA ALA A 7 17.18 -0.45 4.49
C ALA A 7 17.19 -1.98 4.26
N ARG A 8 18.37 -2.58 4.03
CA ARG A 8 18.49 -4.04 3.89
C ARG A 8 18.07 -4.78 5.17
N ARG A 9 18.42 -4.25 6.34
CA ARG A 9 17.98 -4.80 7.64
C ARG A 9 16.46 -4.75 7.77
N ILE A 10 15.85 -3.60 7.51
CA ILE A 10 14.40 -3.39 7.59
C ILE A 10 13.69 -4.31 6.59
N ALA A 11 14.19 -4.40 5.35
CA ALA A 11 13.63 -5.30 4.34
C ALA A 11 13.69 -6.78 4.77
N ALA A 12 14.79 -7.21 5.39
CA ALA A 12 14.92 -8.57 5.92
C ALA A 12 13.97 -8.82 7.09
N GLN A 13 13.81 -7.85 8.00
CA GLN A 13 12.85 -7.92 9.11
C GLN A 13 11.42 -8.02 8.59
N LEU A 14 11.06 -7.22 7.60
CA LEU A 14 9.73 -7.21 7.02
C LEU A 14 9.42 -8.52 6.30
N ARG A 15 10.37 -9.08 5.54
CA ARG A 15 10.23 -10.40 4.93
C ARG A 15 10.09 -11.53 5.95
N ALA A 16 10.72 -11.40 7.11
CA ALA A 16 10.60 -12.37 8.20
C ALA A 16 9.29 -12.23 8.98
N ASP A 17 8.54 -11.12 8.81
CA ASP A 17 7.21 -10.92 9.38
C ASP A 17 6.12 -11.15 8.31
N PRO A 18 5.68 -12.40 8.08
CA PRO A 18 4.69 -12.70 7.06
C PRO A 18 3.34 -12.03 7.33
N ARG A 19 3.06 -11.63 8.58
CA ARG A 19 1.82 -10.95 8.93
C ARG A 19 1.82 -9.55 8.32
N THR A 20 2.90 -8.79 8.46
CA THR A 20 2.97 -7.44 7.87
C THR A 20 2.92 -7.49 6.36
N VAL A 21 3.68 -8.39 5.72
CA VAL A 21 3.64 -8.53 4.26
C VAL A 21 2.25 -8.95 3.77
N GLY A 22 1.60 -9.89 4.48
CA GLY A 22 0.22 -10.28 4.21
C GLY A 22 -0.75 -9.12 4.37
N ILE A 23 -0.65 -8.33 5.44
CA ILE A 23 -1.53 -7.17 5.65
C ILE A 23 -1.33 -6.12 4.55
N VAL A 24 -0.08 -5.85 4.15
CA VAL A 24 0.20 -4.85 3.11
C VAL A 24 -0.26 -5.32 1.74
N LEU A 25 0.00 -6.57 1.36
CA LEU A 25 -0.25 -7.03 -0.02
C LEU A 25 -1.58 -7.75 -0.18
N LEU A 26 -1.90 -8.68 0.72
CA LEU A 26 -3.08 -9.54 0.62
C LEU A 26 -4.36 -8.82 1.04
N MET A 27 -4.31 -8.08 2.15
CA MET A 27 -5.49 -7.43 2.73
C MET A 27 -6.21 -6.45 1.78
N PRO A 28 -5.53 -5.55 1.03
CA PRO A 28 -6.22 -4.68 0.07
C PRO A 28 -6.80 -5.46 -1.10
N LEU A 29 -6.13 -6.53 -1.56
CA LEU A 29 -6.66 -7.42 -2.60
C LEU A 29 -7.93 -8.11 -2.13
N VAL A 30 -7.94 -8.59 -0.89
CA VAL A 30 -9.12 -9.22 -0.28
C VAL A 30 -10.26 -8.21 -0.18
N LEU A 31 -10.03 -6.99 0.33
CA LEU A 31 -11.09 -5.98 0.41
C LEU A 31 -11.64 -5.60 -0.96
N LEU A 32 -10.75 -5.37 -1.92
CA LEU A 32 -11.13 -5.04 -3.28
C LEU A 32 -11.99 -6.16 -3.90
N THR A 33 -11.57 -7.42 -3.71
CA THR A 33 -12.29 -8.61 -4.19
C THR A 33 -13.63 -8.79 -3.50
N LEU A 34 -13.70 -8.60 -2.18
CA LEU A 34 -14.95 -8.66 -1.44
C LEU A 34 -15.91 -7.56 -1.90
N LEU A 35 -15.43 -6.32 -2.09
CA LEU A 35 -16.27 -5.24 -2.62
C LEU A 35 -16.73 -5.54 -4.04
N TYR A 36 -15.88 -6.12 -4.89
CA TYR A 36 -16.33 -6.59 -6.20
C TYR A 36 -17.53 -7.53 -6.10
N PHE A 37 -17.45 -8.55 -5.22
CA PHE A 37 -18.57 -9.47 -5.00
C PHE A 37 -19.82 -8.80 -4.38
N VAL A 38 -19.66 -7.71 -3.64
CA VAL A 38 -20.82 -6.93 -3.16
C VAL A 38 -21.56 -6.24 -4.30
N PHE A 39 -20.85 -5.79 -5.34
CA PHE A 39 -21.44 -5.02 -6.45
C PHE A 39 -21.78 -5.84 -7.69
N VAL A 40 -21.26 -7.07 -7.82
CA VAL A 40 -21.43 -7.87 -9.05
C VAL A 40 -22.88 -8.25 -9.32
N ASP A 41 -23.68 -8.50 -8.28
CA ASP A 41 -25.08 -8.92 -8.39
C ASP A 41 -26.07 -7.75 -8.42
N VAL A 42 -25.58 -6.50 -8.45
CA VAL A 42 -26.45 -5.32 -8.48
C VAL A 42 -27.12 -5.21 -9.86
N PRO A 43 -28.46 -5.15 -9.94
CA PRO A 43 -29.16 -5.06 -11.22
C PRO A 43 -28.76 -3.80 -11.99
N VAL A 44 -28.26 -3.99 -13.22
CA VAL A 44 -27.84 -2.90 -14.10
C VAL A 44 -28.98 -2.57 -15.06
N PRO A 45 -29.52 -1.33 -15.08
CA PRO A 45 -30.51 -0.91 -16.07
C PRO A 45 -29.98 -1.10 -17.49
N GLN A 46 -30.88 -1.39 -18.45
CA GLN A 46 -30.50 -1.63 -19.84
C GLN A 46 -29.73 -0.43 -20.41
N GLY A 47 -28.48 -0.66 -20.85
CA GLY A 47 -27.59 0.36 -21.40
C GLY A 47 -26.69 1.09 -20.39
N ALA A 48 -26.80 0.79 -19.09
CA ALA A 48 -25.91 1.32 -18.07
C ALA A 48 -24.67 0.41 -17.87
N ARG A 49 -23.59 0.98 -17.33
CA ARG A 49 -22.38 0.23 -16.95
C ARG A 49 -22.53 -0.40 -15.57
N PRO A 50 -21.82 -1.50 -15.27
CA PRO A 50 -21.74 -2.04 -13.91
C PRO A 50 -21.28 -0.95 -12.93
N VAL A 51 -21.91 -0.90 -11.76
CA VAL A 51 -21.56 0.09 -10.71
C VAL A 51 -20.08 -0.02 -10.33
N PHE A 52 -19.55 -1.25 -10.33
CA PHE A 52 -18.16 -1.50 -9.99
C PHE A 52 -17.15 -0.88 -10.97
N ASP A 53 -17.53 -0.59 -12.23
CA ASP A 53 -16.62 0.05 -13.18
C ASP A 53 -16.25 1.48 -12.76
N SER A 54 -17.14 2.15 -12.02
CA SER A 54 -16.86 3.47 -11.46
C SER A 54 -16.21 3.38 -10.06
N VAL A 55 -16.59 2.37 -9.28
CA VAL A 55 -16.13 2.20 -7.89
C VAL A 55 -14.72 1.60 -7.83
N GLY A 56 -14.41 0.58 -8.62
CA GLY A 56 -13.12 -0.13 -8.61
C GLY A 56 -11.92 0.79 -8.77
N PRO A 57 -11.87 1.65 -9.81
CA PRO A 57 -10.82 2.65 -9.97
C PRO A 57 -10.74 3.65 -8.80
N ALA A 58 -11.88 4.07 -8.24
CA ALA A 58 -11.90 4.95 -7.07
C ALA A 58 -11.29 4.27 -5.82
N LEU A 59 -11.50 2.96 -5.65
CA LEU A 59 -10.90 2.18 -4.56
C LEU A 59 -9.38 2.12 -4.64
N LEU A 60 -8.75 2.21 -5.82
CA LEU A 60 -7.30 2.33 -5.95
C LEU A 60 -6.76 3.65 -5.38
N SER A 61 -7.59 4.67 -5.23
CA SER A 61 -7.20 5.93 -4.59
C SER A 61 -7.27 5.84 -3.07
N VAL A 62 -8.16 5.00 -2.53
CA VAL A 62 -8.43 4.94 -1.08
C VAL A 62 -7.74 3.75 -0.41
N LEU A 63 -7.89 2.53 -0.95
CA LEU A 63 -7.40 1.31 -0.30
C LEU A 63 -5.87 1.29 -0.08
N PRO A 64 -5.02 1.58 -1.08
CA PRO A 64 -3.57 1.65 -0.85
C PRO A 64 -3.20 2.74 0.14
N MET A 65 -3.81 3.93 0.01
CA MET A 65 -3.56 5.05 0.89
C MET A 65 -3.87 4.71 2.35
N THR A 66 -5.08 4.22 2.63
CA THR A 66 -5.52 3.91 4.00
C THR A 66 -4.69 2.79 4.62
N LEU A 67 -4.45 1.69 3.88
CA LEU A 67 -3.67 0.58 4.44
C LEU A 67 -2.19 0.92 4.60
N MET A 68 -1.58 1.63 3.65
CA MET A 68 -0.20 2.09 3.79
C MET A 68 -0.05 3.04 4.97
N PHE A 69 -1.01 3.96 5.17
CA PHE A 69 -1.04 4.83 6.34
C PHE A 69 -1.11 4.03 7.66
N ILE A 70 -2.05 3.09 7.78
CA ILE A 70 -2.19 2.28 9.00
C ILE A 70 -0.92 1.47 9.28
N VAL A 71 -0.39 0.77 8.28
CA VAL A 71 0.77 -0.10 8.48
C VAL A 71 2.02 0.70 8.83
N THR A 72 2.27 1.81 8.14
CA THR A 72 3.46 2.64 8.39
C THR A 72 3.36 3.35 9.73
N SER A 73 2.18 3.87 10.09
CA SER A 73 1.91 4.48 11.40
C SER A 73 2.11 3.48 12.54
N VAL A 74 1.57 2.26 12.43
CA VAL A 74 1.79 1.21 13.44
C VAL A 74 3.27 0.83 13.55
N THR A 75 3.98 0.77 12.43
CA THR A 75 5.42 0.48 12.43
C THR A 75 6.21 1.58 13.14
N MET A 76 5.91 2.86 12.86
CA MET A 76 6.54 3.98 13.53
C MET A 76 6.18 4.08 15.01
N LEU A 77 4.93 3.80 15.36
CA LEU A 77 4.50 3.75 16.75
C LEU A 77 5.23 2.64 17.51
N ARG A 78 5.42 1.47 16.90
CA ARG A 78 6.22 0.37 17.47
C ARG A 78 7.67 0.80 17.68
N GLU A 79 8.27 1.51 16.74
CA GLU A 79 9.65 2.02 16.85
C GLU A 79 9.81 3.03 18.00
N ARG A 80 8.82 3.91 18.20
CA ARG A 80 8.78 4.88 19.31
C ARG A 80 8.54 4.22 20.66
N SER A 81 7.55 3.32 20.73
CA SER A 81 7.17 2.64 21.99
C SER A 81 8.19 1.62 22.48
N SER A 82 8.97 1.00 21.59
CA SER A 82 10.03 0.05 21.95
C SER A 82 11.34 0.73 22.40
N GLY A 83 11.38 2.06 22.47
CA GLY A 83 12.57 2.81 22.90
C GLY A 83 13.75 2.74 21.92
N THR A 84 13.57 2.14 20.74
CA THR A 84 14.62 2.09 19.69
C THR A 84 15.04 3.48 19.28
N LEU A 85 14.11 4.43 19.24
CA LEU A 85 14.39 5.81 18.90
C LEU A 85 15.27 6.50 19.95
N GLU A 86 15.07 6.20 21.23
CA GLU A 86 15.87 6.70 22.34
C GLU A 86 17.27 6.06 22.36
N ARG A 87 17.36 4.75 22.07
CA ARG A 87 18.63 4.03 21.91
C ARG A 87 19.38 4.44 20.65
N LEU A 88 18.67 4.83 19.59
CA LEU A 88 19.28 5.36 18.37
C LEU A 88 19.91 6.73 18.61
N LEU A 89 19.27 7.58 19.42
CA LEU A 89 19.78 8.90 19.79
C LEU A 89 21.05 8.88 20.64
N THR A 90 21.31 7.76 21.32
CA THR A 90 22.56 7.55 22.06
C THR A 90 23.64 6.84 21.22
N THR A 91 23.34 6.52 19.96
CA THR A 91 24.27 5.97 18.96
C THR A 91 24.44 6.94 17.78
N PRO A 92 25.47 6.83 16.92
CA PRO A 92 25.70 7.78 15.82
C PRO A 92 24.71 7.63 14.63
N LEU A 93 23.52 7.06 14.84
CA LEU A 93 22.51 6.86 13.80
C LEU A 93 21.52 8.02 13.78
N SER A 94 21.45 8.74 12.65
CA SER A 94 20.54 9.87 12.48
C SER A 94 19.08 9.40 12.26
N ARG A 95 18.13 10.15 12.81
CA ARG A 95 16.68 9.93 12.62
C ARG A 95 16.28 9.93 11.14
N TRP A 96 16.90 10.80 10.34
CA TRP A 96 16.68 10.88 8.90
C TRP A 96 17.06 9.60 8.16
N ASN A 97 18.14 8.94 8.59
CA ASN A 97 18.56 7.68 7.99
C ASN A 97 17.53 6.57 8.22
N LEU A 98 16.86 6.57 9.37
CA LEU A 98 15.81 5.62 9.71
C LEU A 98 14.56 5.83 8.84
N ILE A 99 14.07 7.08 8.78
CA ILE A 99 12.89 7.45 8.00
C ILE A 99 13.13 7.16 6.50
N ALA A 100 14.29 7.56 5.97
CA ALA A 100 14.65 7.29 4.58
C ALA A 100 14.71 5.78 4.26
N SER A 101 15.19 4.96 5.20
CA SER A 101 15.24 3.52 5.04
C SER A 101 13.85 2.88 5.05
N TYR A 102 12.95 3.31 5.95
CA TYR A 102 11.56 2.86 5.96
C TYR A 102 10.80 3.32 4.70
N ALA A 103 10.96 4.57 4.29
CA ALA A 103 10.37 5.10 3.07
C ALA A 103 10.81 4.31 1.83
N ALA A 104 12.08 3.90 1.75
CA ALA A 104 12.57 3.07 0.65
C ALA A 104 11.92 1.67 0.64
N VAL A 105 11.83 1.01 1.80
CA VAL A 105 11.26 -0.34 1.89
C VAL A 105 9.75 -0.34 1.64
N PHE A 106 9.01 0.55 2.31
CA PHE A 106 7.56 0.66 2.12
C PHE A 106 7.20 1.24 0.75
N GLY A 107 8.02 2.13 0.18
CA GLY A 107 7.83 2.62 -1.18
C GLY A 107 7.92 1.49 -2.21
N LEU A 108 8.86 0.56 -2.06
CA LEU A 108 8.96 -0.62 -2.91
C LEU A 108 7.72 -1.52 -2.76
N LEU A 109 7.22 -1.71 -1.53
CA LEU A 109 5.98 -2.44 -1.30
C LEU A 109 4.77 -1.75 -1.94
N SER A 110 4.71 -0.42 -1.90
CA SER A 110 3.65 0.36 -2.55
C SER A 110 3.60 0.10 -4.07
N ILE A 111 4.76 0.01 -4.72
CA ILE A 111 4.84 -0.34 -6.16
C ILE A 111 4.25 -1.73 -6.43
N VAL A 112 4.63 -2.71 -5.62
CA VAL A 112 4.10 -4.08 -5.75
C VAL A 112 2.59 -4.09 -5.49
N GLN A 113 2.13 -3.43 -4.44
CA GLN A 113 0.72 -3.34 -4.06
C GLN A 113 -0.12 -2.68 -5.15
N ALA A 114 0.29 -1.52 -5.65
CA ALA A 114 -0.39 -0.79 -6.73
C ALA A 114 -0.50 -1.64 -8.00
N THR A 115 0.57 -2.35 -8.35
CA THR A 115 0.60 -3.25 -9.52
C THR A 115 -0.40 -4.39 -9.35
N LEU A 116 -0.40 -5.07 -8.19
CA LEU A 116 -1.31 -6.18 -7.92
C LEU A 116 -2.78 -5.75 -7.95
N LEU A 117 -3.11 -4.61 -7.35
CA LEU A 117 -4.49 -4.10 -7.34
C LEU A 117 -4.94 -3.68 -8.74
N GLY A 118 -4.07 -3.01 -9.50
CA GLY A 118 -4.36 -2.66 -10.89
C GLY A 118 -4.58 -3.89 -11.77
N LEU A 119 -3.72 -4.90 -11.65
CA LEU A 119 -3.90 -6.18 -12.36
C LEU A 119 -5.20 -6.89 -11.99
N THR A 120 -5.63 -6.78 -10.73
CA THR A 120 -6.88 -7.41 -10.27
C THR A 120 -8.11 -6.73 -10.88
N ILE A 121 -8.12 -5.40 -10.97
CA ILE A 121 -9.21 -4.63 -11.60
C ILE A 121 -9.28 -4.90 -13.10
N LEU A 122 -8.14 -4.90 -13.78
CA LEU A 122 -8.07 -5.01 -15.24
C LEU A 122 -8.15 -6.45 -15.75
N GLY A 123 -7.76 -7.43 -14.93
CA GLY A 123 -7.78 -8.85 -15.27
C GLY A 123 -9.07 -9.52 -14.83
N PRO A 124 -9.10 -10.16 -13.64
CA PRO A 124 -10.21 -11.01 -13.23
C PRO A 124 -11.53 -10.27 -13.03
N MET A 125 -11.51 -8.98 -12.66
CA MET A 125 -12.74 -8.20 -12.47
C MET A 125 -13.31 -7.62 -13.77
N GLY A 126 -12.53 -7.63 -14.87
CA GLY A 126 -12.98 -7.19 -16.19
C GLY A 126 -13.42 -5.73 -16.29
N VAL A 127 -12.94 -4.87 -15.39
CA VAL A 127 -13.40 -3.48 -15.31
C VAL A 127 -12.94 -2.68 -16.50
N THR A 128 -13.88 -2.01 -17.18
CA THR A 128 -13.57 -1.12 -18.29
C THR A 128 -13.25 0.29 -17.78
N VAL A 129 -11.96 0.64 -17.79
CA VAL A 129 -11.51 1.98 -17.38
C VAL A 129 -11.41 2.89 -18.60
N GLU A 130 -12.13 4.00 -18.58
CA GLU A 130 -11.96 5.06 -19.56
C GLU A 130 -10.64 5.80 -19.32
N GLY A 131 -9.63 5.48 -20.12
CA GLY A 131 -8.34 6.16 -20.09
C GLY A 131 -7.14 5.21 -20.16
N PRO A 132 -5.92 5.77 -20.15
CA PRO A 132 -4.72 4.96 -20.27
C PRO A 132 -4.39 4.24 -18.95
N THR A 133 -4.08 2.95 -19.05
CA THR A 133 -3.82 2.05 -17.92
C THR A 133 -2.70 2.52 -16.98
N TRP A 134 -1.68 3.20 -17.52
CA TRP A 134 -0.57 3.69 -16.73
C TRP A 134 -0.97 4.83 -15.77
N LEU A 135 -2.00 5.64 -16.11
CA LEU A 135 -2.52 6.66 -15.20
C LEU A 135 -3.23 6.01 -14.00
N LEU A 136 -3.97 4.92 -14.23
CA LEU A 136 -4.59 4.15 -13.15
C LEU A 136 -3.55 3.61 -12.16
N LEU A 137 -2.49 2.98 -12.70
CA LEU A 137 -1.37 2.49 -11.89
C LEU A 137 -0.61 3.63 -11.20
N GLY A 138 -0.44 4.76 -11.89
CA GLY A 138 0.16 5.97 -11.34
C GLY A 138 -0.62 6.51 -10.14
N VAL A 139 -1.96 6.62 -10.25
CA VAL A 139 -2.83 7.04 -9.16
C VAL A 139 -2.76 6.07 -7.99
N ALA A 140 -2.81 4.75 -8.26
CA ALA A 140 -2.69 3.72 -7.22
C ALA A 140 -1.34 3.78 -6.49
N LEU A 141 -0.25 4.04 -7.21
CA LEU A 141 1.08 4.20 -6.62
C LEU A 141 1.15 5.48 -5.79
N LEU A 142 0.71 6.61 -6.33
CA LEU A 142 0.73 7.90 -5.66
C LEU A 142 -0.13 7.89 -4.39
N SER A 143 -1.28 7.22 -4.42
CA SER A 143 -2.15 7.07 -3.24
C SER A 143 -1.44 6.29 -2.13
N GLY A 144 -0.81 5.16 -2.47
CA GLY A 144 -0.03 4.35 -1.53
C GLY A 144 1.19 5.10 -0.96
N LEU A 145 1.92 5.85 -1.81
CA LEU A 145 3.04 6.69 -1.36
C LEU A 145 2.59 7.83 -0.45
N THR A 146 1.44 8.43 -0.72
CA THR A 146 0.84 9.48 0.13
C THR A 146 0.45 8.90 1.48
N GLY A 147 -0.23 7.75 1.51
CA GLY A 147 -0.56 7.04 2.74
C GLY A 147 0.66 6.70 3.57
N MET A 148 1.70 6.15 2.93
CA MET A 148 3.00 5.88 3.57
C MET A 148 3.60 7.15 4.18
N SER A 149 3.61 8.25 3.42
CA SER A 149 4.23 9.51 3.86
C SER A 149 3.51 10.10 5.08
N PHE A 150 2.21 9.91 5.20
CA PHE A 150 1.45 10.34 6.39
C PHE A 150 1.66 9.47 7.62
N GLY A 151 2.00 8.18 7.45
CA GLY A 151 2.22 7.29 8.59
C GLY A 151 3.67 7.30 9.11
N LEU A 152 4.63 7.78 8.32
CA LEU A 152 6.02 7.97 8.74
C LEU A 152 6.17 9.20 9.67
#